data_AF-A0A518BFQ5-F1
#
_entry.id   AF-A0A518BFQ5-F1
#
_cell.length_a   1.000
_cell.length_b   1.000
_cell.length_c   1.000
_cell.angle_alpha   90.00
_cell.angle_beta   90.00
_cell.angle_gamma   90.00
#
_symmetry.space_group_name_H-M   'P 1'
#
loop_
_entity.id
_entity.type
_entity.pdbx_description
1 polymer ?
#
loop_
_entity_poly.entity_id
_entity_poly.type
_entity_poly.pdbx_seq_one_letter_code
_entity_poly.pdbx_strand_id
1 'polypeptide(L)'
;MSETHNATLPTAVVGRRRRASWALLLPLITAALVGYLGWQAWNERGVTIEVELALGHGVQAGDPVRYRGIDVGSVRAVHLAPGLDRVRLEVSLAPHAADLARTGTAFWVARPQVGPAGVSGLDTLVGPRYLAVLPGSPTAPHQDRFEGLDAPPIVPPFDGGLEVVLTTPSRGGIAAGAPVLFRQLRVGMVTQIALTSDGSAVELRLVIDPYFGELVRAHTRFWETAGIELEADLLNGLSFEFDSLESILTGGIALATPDDHGSRVRNGHRFELETTAPKGWTDWRPDLPLGASLLPAGSLVPRARRAALVWREGGLFGGSDKSKHGWLLRVAGGLLGPADLVRTPEDARSGSARLEVDGRSIPPLPEDAELGLLAEVPDDGPGAAWPDSRLRRPEAPEDALVFGDPASGPRALSAARFTPNEDGTWHVDRSLSIPGDWHGAPVLAREDGALIGLLLVGKDGARVALVAAP
;
A
#
# COMPACT_ATOMS: atom_id res chain seq x y z
N MET A 1 -81.39 10.73 97.58
CA MET A 1 -80.27 11.64 97.92
C MET A 1 -79.16 11.38 96.93
N SER A 2 -78.85 12.41 96.15
CA SER A 2 -77.84 12.43 95.10
C SER A 2 -76.48 12.72 95.70
N GLU A 3 -75.42 12.02 95.29
CA GLU A 3 -74.04 12.51 95.39
C GLU A 3 -73.25 12.02 94.17
N THR A 4 -73.05 12.91 93.20
CA THR A 4 -72.15 12.70 92.06
C THR A 4 -70.77 13.23 92.44
N HIS A 5 -69.81 12.32 92.61
CA HIS A 5 -68.41 12.65 92.84
C HIS A 5 -67.76 13.16 91.55
N ASN A 6 -67.39 14.44 91.53
CA ASN A 6 -66.83 15.13 90.38
C ASN A 6 -65.30 14.99 90.39
N ALA A 7 -64.76 14.01 89.65
CA ALA A 7 -63.31 13.84 89.51
C ALA A 7 -62.78 14.69 88.35
N THR A 8 -61.94 15.68 88.66
CA THR A 8 -61.24 16.53 87.68
C THR A 8 -60.06 15.75 87.10
N LEU A 9 -60.04 15.54 85.77
CA LEU A 9 -58.97 14.85 85.06
C LEU A 9 -57.80 15.82 84.74
N PRO A 10 -56.53 15.39 84.86
CA PRO A 10 -55.37 16.24 84.58
C PRO A 10 -55.15 16.44 83.07
N THR A 11 -54.82 17.67 82.68
CA THR A 11 -54.60 18.11 81.29
C THR A 11 -53.18 17.76 80.81
N ALA A 12 -53.06 17.04 79.69
CA ALA A 12 -51.77 16.66 79.09
C ALA A 12 -51.19 17.79 78.21
N VAL A 13 -49.93 18.16 78.45
CA VAL A 13 -49.18 19.10 77.60
C VAL A 13 -48.45 18.32 76.51
N VAL A 14 -48.95 18.42 75.27
CA VAL A 14 -48.37 17.73 74.10
C VAL A 14 -47.20 18.55 73.53
N GLY A 15 -45.98 18.15 73.88
CA GLY A 15 -44.75 18.65 73.23
C GLY A 15 -44.58 18.03 71.84
N ARG A 16 -44.89 18.79 70.78
CA ARG A 16 -44.77 18.35 69.38
C ARG A 16 -43.29 18.29 68.98
N ARG A 17 -42.60 17.17 69.25
CA ARG A 17 -41.26 16.91 68.67
C ARG A 17 -41.42 16.73 67.15
N ARG A 18 -41.01 17.74 66.38
CA ARG A 18 -40.78 17.64 64.92
C ARG A 18 -39.63 16.66 64.66
N ARG A 19 -39.92 15.37 64.59
CA ARG A 19 -39.07 14.37 63.92
C ARG A 19 -39.59 14.16 62.50
N ALA A 20 -39.45 15.17 61.66
CA ALA A 20 -39.75 15.05 60.24
C ALA A 20 -38.48 15.42 59.48
N SER A 21 -37.78 14.42 58.93
CA SER A 21 -37.04 14.53 57.65
C SER A 21 -36.15 13.34 57.30
N TRP A 22 -35.80 12.42 58.21
CA TRP A 22 -34.99 11.24 57.79
C TRP A 22 -35.82 10.11 57.16
N ALA A 23 -37.06 9.91 57.61
CA ALA A 23 -37.95 8.91 57.02
C ALA A 23 -38.36 9.24 55.56
N LEU A 24 -38.24 10.50 55.13
CA LEU A 24 -38.48 10.93 53.74
C LEU A 24 -37.26 10.77 52.83
N LEU A 25 -36.06 10.60 53.40
CA LEU A 25 -34.85 10.37 52.59
C LEU A 25 -34.82 8.96 52.02
N LEU A 26 -35.32 7.97 52.77
CA LEU A 26 -35.38 6.58 52.33
C LEU A 26 -36.12 6.40 50.98
N PRO A 27 -37.37 6.89 50.79
CA PRO A 27 -38.05 6.75 49.50
C PRO A 27 -37.38 7.55 48.38
N LEU A 28 -36.75 8.69 48.68
CA LEU A 28 -36.03 9.49 47.69
C LEU A 28 -34.76 8.77 47.20
N ILE A 29 -34.00 8.16 48.12
CA ILE A 29 -32.82 7.35 47.80
C ILE A 29 -33.23 6.12 47.01
N THR A 30 -34.30 5.42 47.40
CA THR A 30 -34.83 4.29 46.63
C THR A 30 -35.26 4.71 45.24
N ALA A 31 -35.97 5.84 45.09
CA ALA A 31 -36.37 6.37 43.79
C ALA A 31 -35.16 6.75 42.92
N ALA A 32 -34.13 7.36 43.51
CA ALA A 32 -32.88 7.66 42.82
C ALA A 32 -32.14 6.39 42.40
N LEU A 33 -32.10 5.35 43.23
CA LEU A 33 -31.48 4.07 42.92
C LEU A 33 -32.24 3.33 41.81
N VAL A 34 -33.57 3.31 41.86
CA VAL A 34 -34.42 2.74 40.80
C VAL A 34 -34.24 3.52 39.49
N GLY A 35 -34.18 4.85 39.57
CA GLY A 35 -33.90 5.70 38.41
C GLY A 35 -32.51 5.44 37.83
N TYR A 36 -31.49 5.28 38.68
CA TYR A 36 -30.12 4.96 38.27
C TYR A 36 -30.03 3.57 37.62
N LEU A 37 -30.60 2.54 38.24
CA LEU A 37 -30.64 1.18 37.68
C LEU A 37 -31.46 1.14 36.39
N GLY A 38 -32.55 1.91 36.30
CA GLY A 38 -33.35 2.04 35.09
C GLY A 38 -32.57 2.73 33.96
N TRP A 39 -31.80 3.79 34.27
CA TRP A 39 -30.95 4.47 33.31
C TRP A 39 -29.79 3.59 32.85
N GLN A 40 -29.14 2.87 33.78
CA GLN A 40 -28.11 1.90 33.47
C GLN A 40 -28.65 0.79 32.54
N ALA A 41 -29.80 0.21 32.89
CA ALA A 41 -30.46 -0.81 32.08
C ALA A 41 -30.97 -0.28 30.72
N TRP A 42 -31.14 1.05 30.55
CA TRP A 42 -31.46 1.65 29.25
C TRP A 42 -30.20 1.85 28.41
N ASN A 43 -29.11 2.33 29.01
CA ASN A 43 -27.83 2.54 28.32
C ASN A 43 -27.14 1.22 27.94
N GLU A 44 -27.41 0.12 28.67
CA GLU A 44 -26.93 -1.22 28.34
C GLU A 44 -27.75 -1.92 27.24
N ARG A 45 -28.89 -1.35 26.81
CA ARG A 45 -29.68 -1.92 25.70
C ARG A 45 -28.91 -1.73 24.40
N GLY A 46 -28.31 -2.82 23.96
CA GLY A 46 -27.79 -2.97 22.62
C GLY A 46 -28.82 -2.72 21.51
N VAL A 47 -28.35 -2.56 20.29
CA VAL A 47 -29.21 -2.42 19.10
C VAL A 47 -29.69 -3.81 18.68
N THR A 48 -31.00 -3.95 18.41
CA THR A 48 -31.57 -5.21 17.91
C THR A 48 -31.80 -5.09 16.42
N ILE A 49 -31.27 -6.04 15.65
CA ILE A 49 -31.39 -6.10 14.19
C ILE A 49 -31.96 -7.45 13.76
N GLU A 50 -32.61 -7.48 12.61
CA GLU A 50 -33.09 -8.69 11.94
C GLU A 50 -32.14 -9.02 10.77
N VAL A 51 -31.66 -10.26 10.70
CA VAL A 51 -30.84 -10.75 9.59
C VAL A 51 -31.56 -11.93 8.93
N GLU A 52 -31.89 -11.82 7.65
CA GLU A 52 -32.53 -12.89 6.87
C GLU A 52 -31.48 -13.63 6.02
N LEU A 53 -31.38 -14.94 6.22
CA LEU A 53 -30.45 -15.85 5.52
C LEU A 53 -31.26 -16.88 4.72
N ALA A 54 -30.69 -17.38 3.62
CA ALA A 54 -31.29 -18.52 2.91
C ALA A 54 -31.25 -19.80 3.77
N LEU A 55 -30.16 -20.00 4.51
CA LEU A 55 -29.94 -21.17 5.35
C LEU A 55 -29.44 -20.78 6.75
N GLY A 56 -29.98 -21.41 7.79
CA GLY A 56 -29.58 -21.13 9.17
C GLY A 56 -28.27 -21.81 9.61
N HIS A 57 -27.77 -22.79 8.85
CA HIS A 57 -26.52 -23.53 9.10
C HIS A 57 -26.30 -24.00 10.55
N GLY A 58 -27.38 -24.25 11.28
CA GLY A 58 -27.36 -24.70 12.67
C GLY A 58 -26.93 -23.65 13.68
N VAL A 59 -27.05 -22.35 13.35
CA VAL A 59 -26.98 -21.24 14.30
C VAL A 59 -28.10 -21.35 15.32
N GLN A 60 -27.81 -21.03 16.57
CA GLN A 60 -28.74 -21.12 17.71
C GLN A 60 -28.79 -19.82 18.50
N ALA A 61 -29.83 -19.66 19.31
CA ALA A 61 -29.90 -18.59 20.29
C ALA A 61 -28.71 -18.69 21.26
N GLY A 62 -28.00 -17.58 21.45
CA GLY A 62 -26.79 -17.48 22.25
C GLY A 62 -25.49 -17.45 21.43
N ASP A 63 -25.51 -17.82 20.15
CA ASP A 63 -24.31 -17.80 19.31
C ASP A 63 -23.76 -16.36 19.18
N PRO A 64 -22.44 -16.16 19.29
CA PRO A 64 -21.86 -14.82 19.25
C PRO A 64 -21.91 -14.24 17.85
N VAL A 65 -21.95 -12.91 17.78
CA VAL A 65 -21.69 -12.14 16.56
C VAL A 65 -20.28 -11.59 16.65
N ARG A 66 -19.44 -11.84 15.65
CA ARG A 66 -18.02 -11.50 15.69
C ARG A 66 -17.59 -10.59 14.55
N TYR A 67 -16.82 -9.57 14.91
CA TYR A 67 -16.07 -8.73 13.97
C TYR A 67 -14.57 -8.85 14.26
N ARG A 68 -13.77 -9.24 13.26
CA ARG A 68 -12.31 -9.42 13.40
C ARG A 68 -11.91 -10.29 14.62
N GLY A 69 -12.71 -11.30 14.94
CA GLY A 69 -12.49 -12.21 16.07
C GLY A 69 -12.96 -11.70 17.44
N ILE A 70 -13.56 -10.51 17.52
CA ILE A 70 -14.08 -9.92 18.76
C ILE A 70 -15.60 -10.08 18.81
N ASP A 71 -16.13 -10.49 19.96
CA ASP A 71 -17.57 -10.59 20.19
C ASP A 71 -18.20 -9.19 20.29
N VAL A 72 -19.06 -8.87 19.32
CA VAL A 72 -19.74 -7.57 19.17
C VAL A 72 -21.26 -7.67 19.40
N GLY A 73 -21.77 -8.87 19.64
CA GLY A 73 -23.18 -9.14 19.88
C GLY A 73 -23.48 -10.63 20.03
N SER A 74 -24.78 -10.96 20.04
CA SER A 74 -25.25 -12.35 20.11
C SER A 74 -26.58 -12.54 19.40
N VAL A 75 -26.83 -13.75 18.88
CA VAL A 75 -28.12 -14.16 18.32
C VAL A 75 -29.12 -14.37 19.48
N ARG A 76 -30.25 -13.67 19.48
CA ARG A 76 -31.32 -13.84 20.48
C ARG A 76 -32.27 -14.97 20.12
N ALA A 77 -32.69 -15.04 18.86
CA ALA A 77 -33.66 -16.01 18.41
C ALA A 77 -33.47 -16.35 16.94
N VAL A 78 -33.93 -17.55 16.57
CA VAL A 78 -33.89 -18.08 15.20
C VAL A 78 -35.29 -18.51 14.83
N HIS A 79 -35.83 -17.92 13.77
CA HIS A 79 -37.18 -18.18 13.28
C HIS A 79 -37.13 -18.57 11.80
N LEU A 80 -38.09 -19.39 11.36
CA LEU A 80 -38.34 -19.56 9.94
C LEU A 80 -39.18 -18.38 9.45
N ALA A 81 -38.84 -17.84 8.29
CA ALA A 81 -39.67 -16.84 7.63
C ALA A 81 -41.05 -17.43 7.31
N PRO A 82 -42.11 -16.61 7.18
CA PRO A 82 -43.46 -17.10 6.91
C PRO A 82 -43.59 -17.99 5.66
N GLY A 83 -42.73 -17.79 4.67
CA GLY A 83 -42.66 -18.60 3.44
C GLY A 83 -41.91 -19.93 3.58
N LEU A 84 -41.29 -20.20 4.73
CA LEU A 84 -40.46 -21.37 5.04
C LEU A 84 -39.21 -21.54 4.15
N ASP A 85 -38.93 -20.57 3.29
CA ASP A 85 -37.82 -20.54 2.34
C ASP A 85 -36.57 -19.84 2.89
N ARG A 86 -36.72 -19.07 3.98
CA ARG A 86 -35.63 -18.31 4.61
C ARG A 86 -35.63 -18.45 6.14
N VAL A 87 -34.50 -18.14 6.74
CA VAL A 87 -34.30 -18.10 8.20
C VAL A 87 -34.11 -16.64 8.63
N ARG A 88 -34.91 -16.19 9.60
CA ARG A 88 -34.79 -14.88 10.23
C ARG A 88 -34.09 -15.02 11.57
N LEU A 89 -32.96 -14.34 11.73
CA LEU A 89 -32.22 -14.22 12.97
C LEU A 89 -32.56 -12.88 13.64
N GLU A 90 -32.93 -12.92 14.91
CA GLU A 90 -32.94 -11.73 15.76
C GLU A 90 -31.58 -11.61 16.43
N VAL A 91 -30.86 -10.53 16.15
CA VAL A 91 -29.49 -10.30 16.61
C VAL A 91 -29.46 -9.08 17.54
N SER A 92 -28.77 -9.21 18.66
CA SER A 92 -28.52 -8.11 19.61
C SER A 92 -27.06 -7.70 19.54
N LEU A 93 -26.78 -6.53 18.97
CA LEU A 93 -25.46 -5.90 18.95
C LEU A 93 -25.21 -5.18 20.27
N ALA A 94 -23.99 -5.23 20.79
CA ALA A 94 -23.60 -4.48 21.97
C ALA A 94 -23.63 -2.96 21.72
N PRO A 95 -23.80 -2.10 22.75
CA PRO A 95 -23.86 -0.65 22.57
C PRO A 95 -22.63 -0.05 21.85
N HIS A 96 -21.43 -0.60 22.10
CA HIS A 96 -20.20 -0.17 21.44
C HIS A 96 -20.10 -0.60 19.96
N ALA A 97 -20.99 -1.49 19.52
CA ALA A 97 -21.07 -2.03 18.17
C ALA A 97 -22.33 -1.55 17.43
N ALA A 98 -23.07 -0.58 17.97
CA ALA A 98 -24.27 -0.01 17.37
C ALA A 98 -24.01 0.57 15.95
N ASP A 99 -22.78 1.04 15.68
CA ASP A 99 -22.37 1.55 14.38
C ASP A 99 -22.27 0.46 13.29
N LEU A 100 -22.32 -0.83 13.65
CA LEU A 100 -22.43 -1.91 12.68
C LEU A 100 -23.84 -2.03 12.09
N ALA A 101 -24.87 -1.47 12.73
CA ALA A 101 -26.24 -1.47 12.22
C ALA A 101 -26.43 -0.35 11.17
N ARG A 102 -25.66 -0.40 10.08
CA ARG A 102 -25.68 0.60 8.98
C ARG A 102 -25.82 -0.05 7.61
N THR A 103 -26.40 0.69 6.67
CA THR A 103 -26.53 0.23 5.28
C THR A 103 -25.18 -0.15 4.67
N GLY A 104 -25.15 -1.31 4.00
CA GLY A 104 -23.94 -1.90 3.42
C GLY A 104 -23.19 -2.87 4.34
N THR A 105 -23.62 -3.02 5.60
CA THR A 105 -23.07 -4.04 6.49
C THR A 105 -23.54 -5.42 6.04
N ALA A 106 -22.59 -6.35 5.93
CA ALA A 106 -22.84 -7.73 5.52
C ALA A 106 -22.69 -8.68 6.70
N PHE A 107 -23.60 -9.64 6.83
CA PHE A 107 -23.60 -10.67 7.87
C PHE A 107 -23.58 -12.06 7.21
N TRP A 108 -22.82 -13.01 7.75
CA TRP A 108 -22.82 -14.40 7.26
C TRP A 108 -22.51 -15.38 8.39
N VAL A 109 -22.93 -16.63 8.23
CA VAL A 109 -22.57 -17.70 9.18
C VAL A 109 -21.15 -18.18 8.88
N ALA A 110 -20.25 -18.03 9.84
CA ALA A 110 -18.88 -18.51 9.69
C ALA A 110 -18.83 -20.04 9.68
N ARG A 111 -18.09 -20.59 8.72
CA ARG A 111 -17.96 -22.04 8.50
C ARG A 111 -16.53 -22.36 8.08
N PRO A 112 -16.05 -23.60 8.28
CA PRO A 112 -14.76 -24.02 7.77
C PRO A 112 -14.84 -24.02 6.24
N GLN A 113 -14.01 -23.21 5.60
CA GLN A 113 -13.94 -23.12 4.14
C GLN A 113 -12.49 -23.30 3.70
N VAL A 114 -12.30 -24.16 2.70
CA VAL A 114 -11.05 -24.31 1.97
C VAL A 114 -11.25 -23.63 0.63
N GLY A 115 -10.41 -22.64 0.33
CA GLY A 115 -10.47 -21.94 -0.95
C GLY A 115 -9.11 -21.42 -1.41
N PRO A 116 -9.07 -20.75 -2.57
CA PRO A 116 -7.85 -20.18 -3.16
C PRO A 116 -7.09 -19.22 -2.25
N ALA A 117 -7.82 -18.48 -1.43
CA ALA A 117 -7.27 -17.51 -0.51
C ALA A 117 -6.69 -18.17 0.77
N GLY A 118 -6.79 -19.50 0.90
CA GLY A 118 -6.37 -20.27 2.06
C GLY A 118 -7.53 -20.95 2.78
N VAL A 119 -7.26 -21.42 4.00
CA VAL A 119 -8.24 -22.06 4.86
C VAL A 119 -8.75 -21.04 5.88
N SER A 120 -10.07 -20.95 6.04
CA SER A 120 -10.72 -20.03 6.98
C SER A 120 -11.78 -20.76 7.82
N GLY A 121 -12.12 -20.21 8.98
CA GLY A 121 -13.19 -20.73 9.83
C GLY A 121 -12.90 -22.09 10.49
N LEU A 122 -11.64 -22.50 10.60
CA LEU A 122 -11.25 -23.75 11.28
C LEU A 122 -11.58 -23.74 12.78
N ASP A 123 -11.66 -22.55 13.38
CA ASP A 123 -12.10 -22.34 14.75
C ASP A 123 -13.55 -22.79 14.97
N THR A 124 -14.36 -22.85 13.90
CA THR A 124 -15.74 -23.36 13.96
C THR A 124 -15.86 -24.89 13.91
N LEU A 125 -14.77 -25.62 13.68
CA LEU A 125 -14.77 -27.10 13.71
C LEU A 125 -14.93 -27.65 15.13
N VAL A 126 -14.34 -26.97 16.11
CA VAL A 126 -14.35 -27.36 17.53
C VAL A 126 -15.01 -26.29 18.40
N GLY A 127 -14.99 -25.03 17.98
CA GLY A 127 -15.60 -23.90 18.67
C GLY A 127 -17.09 -23.68 18.34
N PRO A 128 -17.72 -22.69 19.00
CA PRO A 128 -19.12 -22.35 18.75
C PRO A 128 -19.29 -21.80 17.32
N ARG A 129 -20.47 -22.05 16.74
CA ARG A 129 -20.88 -21.36 15.52
C ARG A 129 -21.09 -19.89 15.85
N TYR A 130 -20.79 -19.02 14.88
CA TYR A 130 -20.93 -17.59 15.08
C TYR A 130 -21.35 -16.89 13.80
N LEU A 131 -22.02 -15.75 13.97
CA LEU A 131 -22.34 -14.85 12.87
C LEU A 131 -21.18 -13.88 12.70
N ALA A 132 -20.55 -13.87 11.55
CA ALA A 132 -19.52 -12.88 11.21
C ALA A 132 -20.17 -11.64 10.61
N VAL A 133 -19.53 -10.49 10.79
CA VAL A 133 -19.98 -9.21 10.26
C VAL A 133 -18.84 -8.46 9.56
N LEU A 134 -19.18 -7.78 8.46
CA LEU A 134 -18.31 -6.82 7.78
C LEU A 134 -19.04 -5.46 7.76
N PRO A 135 -18.48 -4.40 8.37
CA PRO A 135 -19.13 -3.09 8.43
C PRO A 135 -19.26 -2.47 7.03
N GLY A 136 -20.40 -1.81 6.81
CA GLY A 136 -20.60 -0.91 5.68
C GLY A 136 -19.91 0.44 5.85
N SER A 137 -20.24 1.39 4.99
CA SER A 137 -19.70 2.75 5.08
C SER A 137 -20.08 3.42 6.42
N PRO A 138 -19.13 4.07 7.13
CA PRO A 138 -19.42 4.79 8.38
C PRO A 138 -20.45 5.92 8.22
N THR A 139 -20.57 6.47 7.01
CA THR A 139 -21.51 7.56 6.70
C THR A 139 -22.90 7.09 6.30
N ALA A 140 -23.08 5.78 6.14
CA ALA A 140 -24.36 5.21 5.73
C ALA A 140 -25.42 5.34 6.85
N PRO A 141 -26.71 5.47 6.48
CA PRO A 141 -27.79 5.55 7.45
C PRO A 141 -27.90 4.26 8.26
N HIS A 142 -28.51 4.36 9.45
CA HIS A 142 -28.82 3.19 10.27
C HIS A 142 -29.86 2.31 9.60
N GLN A 143 -29.70 0.99 9.77
CA GLN A 143 -30.55 -0.02 9.20
C GLN A 143 -30.74 -1.16 10.21
N ASP A 144 -32.00 -1.60 10.34
CA ASP A 144 -32.37 -2.63 11.34
C ASP A 144 -32.63 -3.99 10.69
N ARG A 145 -32.73 -4.07 9.37
CA ARG A 145 -33.01 -5.30 8.61
C ARG A 145 -31.92 -5.56 7.59
N PHE A 146 -31.33 -6.74 7.59
CA PHE A 146 -30.22 -7.10 6.71
C PHE A 146 -30.53 -8.39 5.96
N GLU A 147 -30.08 -8.45 4.71
CA GLU A 147 -29.97 -9.71 3.98
C GLU A 147 -28.56 -10.27 4.25
N GLY A 148 -28.51 -11.46 4.84
CA GLY A 148 -27.26 -12.15 5.11
C GLY A 148 -26.71 -12.86 3.87
N LEU A 149 -25.40 -12.94 3.80
CA LEU A 149 -24.66 -13.62 2.73
C LEU A 149 -24.48 -15.10 3.08
N ASP A 150 -24.57 -15.97 2.07
CA ASP A 150 -24.33 -17.40 2.23
C ASP A 150 -22.83 -17.75 2.43
N ALA A 151 -21.95 -16.87 1.94
CA ALA A 151 -20.50 -17.01 1.99
C ALA A 151 -19.83 -15.70 2.42
N PRO A 152 -18.64 -15.77 3.03
CA PRO A 152 -17.88 -14.57 3.36
C PRO A 152 -17.62 -13.73 2.11
N PRO A 153 -17.76 -12.40 2.18
CA PRO A 153 -17.37 -11.52 1.10
C PRO A 153 -15.85 -11.59 0.91
N ILE A 154 -15.41 -11.52 -0.35
CA ILE A 154 -13.99 -11.46 -0.68
C ILE A 154 -13.54 -10.01 -0.52
N VAL A 155 -12.89 -9.72 0.60
CA VAL A 155 -12.38 -8.39 0.91
C VAL A 155 -10.87 -8.38 0.67
N PRO A 156 -10.35 -7.46 -0.15
CA PRO A 156 -8.92 -7.28 -0.29
C PRO A 156 -8.28 -6.94 1.07
N PRO A 157 -7.06 -7.43 1.36
CA PRO A 157 -6.40 -7.15 2.64
C PRO A 157 -5.90 -5.69 2.76
N PHE A 158 -6.06 -4.89 1.70
CA PHE A 158 -5.63 -3.50 1.61
C PHE A 158 -6.78 -2.61 1.16
N ASP A 159 -6.78 -1.36 1.62
CA ASP A 159 -7.75 -0.35 1.21
C ASP A 159 -7.28 0.37 -0.07
N GLY A 160 -8.17 0.50 -1.04
CA GLY A 160 -7.84 1.04 -2.35
C GLY A 160 -7.03 0.05 -3.22
N GLY A 161 -6.40 0.57 -4.27
CA GLY A 161 -5.63 -0.25 -5.21
C GLY A 161 -6.00 0.02 -6.65
N LEU A 162 -5.22 -0.54 -7.56
CA LEU A 162 -5.51 -0.48 -8.99
C LEU A 162 -6.48 -1.61 -9.33
N GLU A 163 -7.70 -1.25 -9.71
CA GLU A 163 -8.70 -2.20 -10.21
C GLU A 163 -8.47 -2.45 -11.70
N VAL A 164 -8.34 -3.72 -12.09
CA VAL A 164 -8.21 -4.13 -13.49
C VAL A 164 -9.23 -5.20 -13.82
N VAL A 165 -9.56 -5.30 -15.10
CA VAL A 165 -10.53 -6.25 -15.62
C VAL A 165 -9.83 -7.13 -16.64
N LEU A 166 -9.93 -8.45 -16.50
CA LEU A 166 -9.44 -9.40 -17.48
C LEU A 166 -10.61 -10.06 -18.20
N THR A 167 -10.46 -10.24 -19.50
CA THR A 167 -11.41 -10.98 -20.33
C THR A 167 -10.76 -12.27 -20.80
N THR A 168 -11.51 -13.38 -20.73
CA THR A 168 -11.09 -14.70 -21.21
C THR A 168 -12.28 -15.46 -21.79
N PRO A 169 -12.09 -16.35 -22.79
CA PRO A 169 -13.16 -17.21 -23.28
C PRO A 169 -13.72 -18.17 -22.22
N SER A 170 -12.94 -18.53 -21.18
CA SER A 170 -13.39 -19.45 -20.13
C SER A 170 -12.70 -19.17 -18.80
N ARG A 171 -13.35 -19.48 -17.67
CA ARG A 171 -12.79 -19.18 -16.34
C ARG A 171 -11.50 -19.95 -16.02
N GLY A 172 -11.29 -21.11 -16.65
CA GLY A 172 -10.21 -22.03 -16.29
C GLY A 172 -10.28 -22.52 -14.85
N GLY A 173 -9.12 -22.75 -14.23
CA GLY A 173 -8.94 -23.12 -12.83
C GLY A 173 -9.01 -21.92 -11.85
N ILE A 174 -9.31 -20.72 -12.35
CA ILE A 174 -9.31 -19.50 -11.56
C ILE A 174 -10.60 -19.38 -10.75
N ALA A 175 -10.45 -19.07 -9.47
CA ALA A 175 -11.56 -18.83 -8.56
C ALA A 175 -11.43 -17.46 -7.89
N ALA A 176 -12.55 -16.92 -7.41
CA ALA A 176 -12.52 -15.66 -6.68
C ALA A 176 -11.68 -15.85 -5.40
N GLY A 177 -10.86 -14.86 -5.07
CA GLY A 177 -9.83 -14.96 -4.03
C GLY A 177 -8.47 -15.46 -4.53
N ALA A 178 -8.36 -15.95 -5.77
CA ALA A 178 -7.10 -16.42 -6.33
C ALA A 178 -6.04 -15.30 -6.34
N PRO A 179 -4.76 -15.65 -6.06
CA PRO A 179 -3.70 -14.66 -6.01
C PRO A 179 -3.36 -14.14 -7.41
N VAL A 180 -3.00 -12.86 -7.46
CA VAL A 180 -2.34 -12.26 -8.62
C VAL A 180 -0.86 -12.15 -8.31
N LEU A 181 -0.03 -12.72 -9.17
CA LEU A 181 1.40 -12.93 -8.95
C LEU A 181 2.22 -12.10 -9.93
N PHE A 182 3.25 -11.42 -9.43
CA PHE A 182 4.32 -10.86 -10.24
C PHE A 182 5.62 -11.53 -9.82
N ARG A 183 6.28 -12.25 -10.74
CA ARG A 183 7.48 -13.06 -10.42
C ARG A 183 7.27 -13.94 -9.18
N GLN A 184 6.14 -14.64 -9.10
CA GLN A 184 5.73 -15.51 -7.99
C GLN A 184 5.45 -14.78 -6.65
N LEU A 185 5.58 -13.46 -6.57
CA LEU A 185 5.16 -12.67 -5.41
C LEU A 185 3.71 -12.24 -5.56
N ARG A 186 2.91 -12.41 -4.50
CA ARG A 186 1.52 -11.94 -4.48
C ARG A 186 1.49 -10.42 -4.46
N VAL A 187 0.94 -9.83 -5.53
CA VAL A 187 0.76 -8.39 -5.71
C VAL A 187 -0.69 -7.96 -5.71
N GLY A 188 -1.62 -8.91 -5.77
CA GLY A 188 -3.05 -8.64 -5.79
C GLY A 188 -3.88 -9.91 -5.66
N MET A 189 -5.16 -9.81 -6.02
CA MET A 189 -6.09 -10.93 -6.01
C MET A 189 -7.30 -10.70 -6.92
N VAL A 190 -7.92 -11.81 -7.33
CA VAL A 190 -9.21 -11.82 -8.03
C VAL A 190 -10.32 -11.53 -7.03
N THR A 191 -11.10 -10.47 -7.25
CA THR A 191 -12.21 -10.08 -6.37
C THR A 191 -13.54 -10.66 -6.85
N GLN A 192 -13.77 -10.70 -8.16
CA GLN A 192 -15.03 -11.15 -8.73
C GLN A 192 -14.81 -11.88 -10.07
N ILE A 193 -15.67 -12.86 -10.34
CA ILE A 193 -15.77 -13.54 -11.64
C ILE A 193 -17.22 -13.44 -12.09
N ALA A 194 -17.44 -12.99 -13.32
CA ALA A 194 -18.76 -12.87 -13.93
C ALA A 194 -18.70 -13.22 -15.42
N LEU A 195 -19.85 -13.39 -16.06
CA LEU A 195 -19.93 -13.37 -17.51
C LEU A 195 -20.04 -11.92 -17.99
N THR A 196 -19.55 -11.65 -19.20
CA THR A 196 -19.84 -10.39 -19.89
C THR A 196 -21.35 -10.25 -20.10
N SER A 197 -21.85 -9.01 -20.28
CA SER A 197 -23.29 -8.73 -20.39
C SER A 197 -23.98 -9.44 -21.57
N ASP A 198 -23.21 -9.78 -22.60
CA ASP A 198 -23.64 -10.54 -23.79
C ASP A 198 -23.35 -12.05 -23.66
N GLY A 199 -22.73 -12.49 -22.57
CA GLY A 199 -22.36 -13.89 -22.30
C GLY A 199 -21.25 -14.44 -23.20
N SER A 200 -20.57 -13.60 -23.99
CA SER A 200 -19.55 -14.02 -24.95
C SER A 200 -18.21 -14.41 -24.31
N ALA A 201 -17.94 -13.90 -23.10
CA ALA A 201 -16.70 -14.15 -22.38
C ALA A 201 -16.90 -14.14 -20.86
N VAL A 202 -15.87 -14.56 -20.14
CA VAL A 202 -15.76 -14.40 -18.69
C VAL A 202 -14.99 -13.12 -18.39
N GLU A 203 -15.55 -12.29 -17.52
CA GLU A 203 -14.94 -11.08 -16.95
C GLU A 203 -14.42 -11.40 -15.54
N LEU A 204 -13.11 -11.27 -15.33
CA LEU A 204 -12.48 -11.33 -14.01
C LEU A 204 -12.14 -9.92 -13.54
N ARG A 205 -12.54 -9.57 -12.33
CA ARG A 205 -12.16 -8.32 -11.68
C ARG A 205 -11.08 -8.61 -10.67
N LEU A 206 -10.04 -7.79 -10.68
CA LEU A 206 -8.87 -7.95 -9.83
C LEU A 206 -8.54 -6.62 -9.21
N VAL A 207 -7.93 -6.70 -8.04
CA VAL A 207 -7.35 -5.55 -7.37
C VAL A 207 -5.88 -5.80 -7.12
N ILE A 208 -5.06 -4.82 -7.49
CA ILE A 208 -3.62 -4.81 -7.25
C ILE A 208 -3.35 -3.88 -6.07
N ASP A 209 -2.49 -4.33 -5.16
CA ASP A 209 -2.08 -3.55 -3.99
C ASP A 209 -1.57 -2.17 -4.44
N PRO A 210 -1.98 -1.07 -3.77
CA PRO A 210 -1.46 0.27 -4.05
C PRO A 210 0.06 0.36 -4.17
N TYR A 211 0.80 -0.41 -3.37
CA TYR A 211 2.26 -0.46 -3.40
C TYR A 211 2.81 -1.00 -4.73
N PHE A 212 2.07 -1.93 -5.36
CA PHE A 212 2.43 -2.59 -6.61
C PHE A 212 1.71 -2.03 -7.85
N GLY A 213 0.86 -1.00 -7.70
CA GLY A 213 0.06 -0.46 -8.80
C GLY A 213 0.88 0.05 -9.99
N GLU A 214 2.14 0.43 -9.78
CA GLU A 214 3.06 0.85 -10.84
C GLU A 214 3.62 -0.31 -11.69
N LEU A 215 3.51 -1.56 -11.22
CA LEU A 215 3.91 -2.73 -12.00
C LEU A 215 3.01 -2.93 -13.21
N VAL A 216 1.74 -2.50 -13.13
CA VAL A 216 0.77 -2.67 -14.22
C VAL A 216 0.80 -1.45 -15.14
N ARG A 217 1.15 -1.71 -16.38
CA ARG A 217 1.24 -0.78 -17.51
C ARG A 217 0.43 -1.27 -18.71
N ALA A 218 0.28 -0.41 -19.72
CA ALA A 218 -0.56 -0.69 -20.89
C ALA A 218 -0.18 -1.98 -21.64
N HIS A 219 1.09 -2.36 -21.64
CA HIS A 219 1.57 -3.58 -22.32
C HIS A 219 1.75 -4.78 -21.38
N THR A 220 1.27 -4.70 -20.14
CA THR A 220 1.31 -5.83 -19.19
C THR A 220 0.56 -7.03 -19.75
N ARG A 221 1.16 -8.21 -19.63
CA ARG A 221 0.55 -9.47 -20.02
C ARG A 221 0.14 -10.24 -18.79
N PHE A 222 -1.05 -10.81 -18.84
CA PHE A 222 -1.62 -11.65 -17.78
C PHE A 222 -1.82 -13.04 -18.34
N TRP A 223 -1.46 -14.07 -17.57
CA TRP A 223 -1.73 -15.46 -17.95
C TRP A 223 -2.16 -16.31 -16.77
N GLU A 224 -2.87 -17.39 -17.08
CA GLU A 224 -3.26 -18.38 -16.09
C GLU A 224 -2.03 -19.16 -15.60
N THR A 225 -1.87 -19.27 -14.29
CA THR A 225 -0.93 -20.21 -13.68
C THR A 225 -1.68 -21.51 -13.40
N ALA A 226 -1.41 -22.54 -14.19
CA ALA A 226 -1.91 -23.86 -13.90
C ALA A 226 -1.23 -24.39 -12.61
N GLY A 227 -2.03 -24.80 -11.62
CA GLY A 227 -1.57 -25.79 -10.66
C GLY A 227 -1.28 -27.06 -11.45
N ILE A 228 -0.10 -27.66 -11.27
CA ILE A 228 0.35 -28.82 -12.04
C ILE A 228 -0.72 -29.92 -11.95
N GLU A 229 -1.41 -30.21 -13.06
CA GLU A 229 -2.14 -31.45 -13.22
C GLU A 229 -1.06 -32.52 -13.37
N LEU A 230 -0.82 -33.28 -12.30
CA LEU A 230 0.16 -34.36 -12.28
C LEU A 230 -0.30 -35.45 -13.26
N GLU A 231 0.00 -35.30 -14.54
CA GLU A 231 -0.01 -36.42 -15.47
C GLU A 231 1.01 -37.44 -14.96
N ALA A 232 0.49 -38.62 -14.62
CA ALA A 232 1.24 -39.72 -14.06
C ALA A 232 2.25 -40.27 -15.07
N ASP A 233 3.43 -39.65 -15.14
CA ASP A 233 4.66 -40.25 -15.67
C ASP A 233 5.71 -40.43 -14.55
N LEU A 234 5.22 -40.57 -13.31
CA LEU A 234 5.98 -40.74 -12.07
C LEU A 234 6.63 -42.14 -11.91
N LEU A 235 7.01 -42.80 -13.00
CA LEU A 235 7.73 -44.07 -12.96
C LEU A 235 9.20 -43.98 -13.41
N ASN A 236 9.71 -42.79 -13.74
CA ASN A 236 11.14 -42.61 -13.99
C ASN A 236 11.73 -41.62 -13.00
N GLY A 237 12.53 -42.16 -12.08
CA GLY A 237 13.07 -41.46 -10.92
C GLY A 237 13.77 -40.15 -11.26
N LEU A 238 13.23 -39.06 -10.73
CA LEU A 238 13.89 -37.77 -10.60
C LEU A 238 13.65 -37.28 -9.17
N SER A 239 14.75 -36.98 -8.48
CA SER A 239 14.74 -36.34 -7.17
C SER A 239 14.25 -34.91 -7.31
N PHE A 240 13.03 -34.63 -6.85
CA PHE A 240 12.51 -33.27 -6.73
C PHE A 240 12.73 -32.78 -5.30
N GLU A 241 13.45 -31.67 -5.15
CA GLU A 241 13.37 -30.83 -3.96
C GLU A 241 12.01 -30.14 -3.99
N PHE A 242 11.09 -30.60 -3.14
CA PHE A 242 9.80 -29.95 -2.97
C PHE A 242 9.95 -28.80 -1.98
N ASP A 243 9.98 -27.57 -2.47
CA ASP A 243 9.53 -26.44 -1.66
C ASP A 243 8.03 -26.59 -1.41
N SER A 244 7.66 -26.47 -0.13
CA SER A 244 6.34 -26.68 0.50
C SER A 244 5.13 -26.93 -0.42
N LEU A 245 4.46 -28.06 -0.19
CA LEU A 245 3.21 -28.52 -0.81
C LEU A 245 2.03 -27.51 -0.74
N GLU A 246 2.15 -26.44 0.05
CA GLU A 246 1.11 -25.42 0.27
C GLU A 246 0.93 -24.45 -0.91
N SER A 247 1.92 -24.27 -1.79
CA SER A 247 1.82 -23.33 -2.93
C SER A 247 1.18 -23.90 -4.20
N ILE A 248 0.89 -25.20 -4.26
CA ILE A 248 0.59 -25.93 -5.52
C ILE A 248 -0.93 -26.07 -5.78
N LEU A 249 -1.79 -25.81 -4.79
CA LEU A 249 -3.18 -26.30 -4.82
C LEU A 249 -4.24 -25.35 -5.38
N THR A 250 -3.91 -24.10 -5.74
CA THR A 250 -4.92 -23.23 -6.37
C THR A 250 -4.39 -22.42 -7.53
N GLY A 251 -5.06 -22.55 -8.69
CA GLY A 251 -4.78 -21.75 -9.87
C GLY A 251 -4.83 -20.26 -9.55
N GLY A 252 -3.85 -19.53 -10.06
CA GLY A 252 -3.70 -18.08 -9.89
C GLY A 252 -3.52 -17.38 -11.23
N ILE A 253 -3.33 -16.07 -11.19
CA ILE A 253 -3.02 -15.27 -12.37
C ILE A 253 -1.62 -14.70 -12.21
N ALA A 254 -0.74 -14.95 -13.16
CA ALA A 254 0.54 -14.28 -13.20
C ALA A 254 0.50 -13.09 -14.16
N LEU A 255 1.32 -12.09 -13.87
CA LEU A 255 1.54 -10.96 -14.75
C LEU A 255 3.04 -10.66 -14.89
N ALA A 256 3.39 -10.16 -16.06
CA ALA A 256 4.69 -9.57 -16.32
C ALA A 256 4.55 -8.39 -17.28
N THR A 257 5.44 -7.44 -17.09
CA THR A 257 5.47 -6.20 -17.86
C THR A 257 6.72 -6.23 -18.73
N PRO A 258 6.59 -6.13 -20.06
CA PRO A 258 7.75 -6.09 -20.96
C PRO A 258 8.54 -4.78 -20.79
N ASP A 259 9.76 -4.74 -21.30
CA ASP A 259 10.62 -3.54 -21.22
C ASP A 259 9.97 -2.31 -21.88
N ASP A 260 9.35 -2.52 -23.05
CA ASP A 260 8.40 -1.57 -23.64
C ASP A 260 7.04 -1.70 -22.94
N HIS A 261 6.97 -1.12 -21.74
CA HIS A 261 5.84 -1.28 -20.84
C HIS A 261 4.62 -0.42 -21.21
N GLY A 262 4.80 0.61 -22.03
CA GLY A 262 3.74 1.57 -22.36
C GLY A 262 3.36 2.47 -21.19
N SER A 263 2.21 3.16 -21.31
CA SER A 263 1.77 4.15 -20.32
C SER A 263 1.17 3.54 -19.04
N ARG A 264 1.07 4.34 -17.98
CA ARG A 264 0.38 3.97 -16.74
C ARG A 264 -1.11 3.78 -16.98
N VAL A 265 -1.67 2.67 -16.52
CA VAL A 265 -3.10 2.37 -16.64
C VAL A 265 -3.91 2.97 -15.48
N ARG A 266 -5.22 3.06 -15.68
CA ARG A 266 -6.18 3.59 -14.70
C ARG A 266 -7.13 2.47 -14.23
N ASN A 267 -7.87 2.73 -13.15
CA ASN A 267 -8.90 1.81 -12.66
C ASN A 267 -9.89 1.44 -13.77
N GLY A 268 -10.24 0.16 -13.83
CA GLY A 268 -11.14 -0.42 -14.83
C GLY A 268 -10.48 -0.70 -16.18
N HIS A 269 -9.15 -0.55 -16.31
CA HIS A 269 -8.46 -0.92 -17.54
C HIS A 269 -8.64 -2.41 -17.84
N ARG A 270 -8.89 -2.73 -19.11
CA ARG A 270 -9.19 -4.08 -19.58
C ARG A 270 -7.97 -4.70 -20.25
N PHE A 271 -7.63 -5.91 -19.84
CA PHE A 271 -6.64 -6.75 -20.53
C PHE A 271 -7.25 -8.09 -20.94
N GLU A 272 -6.53 -8.78 -21.81
CA GLU A 272 -6.83 -10.17 -22.16
C GLU A 272 -6.03 -11.10 -21.24
N LEU A 273 -6.67 -12.17 -20.76
CA LEU A 273 -5.98 -13.22 -20.02
C LEU A 273 -5.54 -14.30 -21.00
N GLU A 274 -4.22 -14.47 -21.11
CA GLU A 274 -3.59 -15.45 -21.97
C GLU A 274 -3.57 -16.84 -21.30
N THR A 275 -3.66 -17.90 -22.09
CA THR A 275 -3.64 -19.28 -21.55
C THR A 275 -2.24 -19.71 -21.10
N THR A 276 -1.19 -19.12 -21.68
CA THR A 276 0.20 -19.51 -21.43
C THR A 276 1.08 -18.30 -21.24
N ALA A 277 2.16 -18.46 -20.48
CA ALA A 277 3.14 -17.39 -20.27
C ALA A 277 3.78 -16.94 -21.62
N PRO A 278 3.95 -15.62 -21.84
CA PRO A 278 4.65 -15.11 -23.01
C PRO A 278 6.08 -15.65 -23.09
N LYS A 279 6.58 -15.96 -24.29
CA LYS A 279 7.96 -16.45 -24.44
C LYS A 279 8.99 -15.39 -24.00
N GLY A 280 9.97 -15.79 -23.19
CA GLY A 280 11.05 -14.92 -22.72
C GLY A 280 10.65 -13.92 -21.63
N TRP A 281 9.45 -14.04 -21.03
CA TRP A 281 8.97 -13.10 -20.02
C TRP A 281 9.90 -12.95 -18.79
N THR A 282 10.65 -14.01 -18.46
CA THR A 282 11.60 -14.02 -17.34
C THR A 282 12.76 -13.05 -17.54
N ASP A 283 13.15 -12.83 -18.81
CA ASP A 283 14.26 -11.97 -19.22
C ASP A 283 13.87 -10.49 -19.22
N TRP A 284 12.57 -10.18 -19.30
CA TRP A 284 12.07 -8.80 -19.23
C TRP A 284 12.50 -8.16 -17.93
N ARG A 285 12.90 -6.90 -18.01
CA ARG A 285 13.63 -6.20 -16.97
C ARG A 285 13.18 -4.73 -16.96
N PRO A 286 11.86 -4.45 -16.84
CA PRO A 286 11.33 -3.12 -17.00
C PRO A 286 11.77 -2.20 -15.85
N ASP A 287 11.96 -0.93 -16.17
CA ASP A 287 12.29 0.14 -15.22
C ASP A 287 10.99 0.72 -14.65
N LEU A 288 10.48 0.11 -13.57
CA LEU A 288 9.22 0.50 -12.93
C LEU A 288 9.46 0.87 -11.46
N PRO A 289 9.02 2.06 -11.01
CA PRO A 289 9.13 2.44 -9.61
C PRO A 289 8.23 1.54 -8.74
N LEU A 290 8.72 1.14 -7.56
CA LEU A 290 7.95 0.43 -6.55
C LEU A 290 7.71 1.34 -5.35
N GLY A 291 6.44 1.54 -4.97
CA GLY A 291 6.06 2.32 -3.81
C GLY A 291 6.27 3.84 -3.92
N ALA A 292 5.65 4.58 -2.99
CA ALA A 292 5.69 6.05 -2.93
C ALA A 292 6.81 6.63 -2.05
N SER A 293 7.50 5.81 -1.25
CA SER A 293 8.61 6.24 -0.39
C SER A 293 9.86 5.48 -0.78
N LEU A 294 10.63 6.04 -1.71
CA LEU A 294 11.87 5.43 -2.16
C LEU A 294 13.02 5.62 -1.17
N LEU A 295 12.93 6.58 -0.23
CA LEU A 295 13.95 6.86 0.78
C LEU A 295 13.44 6.59 2.21
N PRO A 296 14.35 6.31 3.17
CA PRO A 296 14.02 6.24 4.60
C PRO A 296 13.40 7.55 5.12
N ALA A 297 12.58 7.45 6.16
CA ALA A 297 11.97 8.61 6.80
C ALA A 297 13.04 9.59 7.31
N GLY A 298 12.88 10.89 7.02
CA GLY A 298 13.86 11.93 7.39
C GLY A 298 15.05 12.07 6.44
N SER A 299 15.05 11.36 5.30
CA SER A 299 16.06 11.55 4.26
C SER A 299 15.91 12.90 3.56
N LEU A 300 17.03 13.49 3.18
CA LEU A 300 17.07 14.73 2.40
C LEU A 300 16.90 14.40 0.91
N VAL A 301 16.24 15.29 0.18
CA VAL A 301 16.15 15.21 -1.28
C VAL A 301 17.20 16.15 -1.87
N PRO A 302 18.11 15.68 -2.75
CA PRO A 302 19.15 16.53 -3.32
C PRO A 302 18.52 17.60 -4.22
N ARG A 303 19.03 18.83 -4.13
CA ARG A 303 18.59 19.96 -4.96
C ARG A 303 19.70 20.33 -5.93
N ALA A 304 19.91 19.47 -6.93
CA ALA A 304 20.85 19.74 -7.99
C ALA A 304 20.38 20.93 -8.85
N ARG A 305 21.33 21.71 -9.34
CA ARG A 305 21.12 22.89 -10.18
C ARG A 305 21.46 22.57 -11.61
N ARG A 306 20.68 23.12 -12.52
CA ARG A 306 20.94 22.96 -13.94
C ARG A 306 22.15 23.83 -14.29
N ALA A 307 23.13 23.21 -14.95
CA ALA A 307 24.34 23.86 -15.41
C ALA A 307 24.53 23.67 -16.91
N ALA A 308 25.12 24.68 -17.56
CA ALA A 308 25.50 24.66 -18.95
C ALA A 308 26.91 25.22 -19.12
N LEU A 309 27.82 24.38 -19.62
CA LEU A 309 29.14 24.82 -20.07
C LEU A 309 29.02 25.27 -21.53
N VAL A 310 29.29 26.53 -21.81
CA VAL A 310 29.24 27.11 -23.15
C VAL A 310 30.63 27.58 -23.57
N TRP A 311 31.03 27.32 -24.82
CA TRP A 311 32.33 27.75 -25.34
C TRP A 311 32.30 27.92 -26.85
N ARG A 312 33.33 28.56 -27.40
CA ARG A 312 33.53 28.67 -28.84
C ARG A 312 34.71 27.81 -29.27
N GLU A 313 34.46 26.87 -30.18
CA GLU A 313 35.48 25.97 -30.72
C GLU A 313 36.54 26.73 -31.53
N GLY A 314 37.81 26.43 -31.28
CA GLY A 314 38.96 26.97 -32.01
C GLY A 314 39.26 26.16 -33.28
N GLY A 315 39.24 26.79 -34.46
CA GLY A 315 39.55 26.12 -35.73
C GLY A 315 40.04 27.07 -36.82
N LEU A 316 40.79 26.53 -37.79
CA LEU A 316 41.43 27.25 -38.91
C LEU A 316 40.41 27.89 -39.89
N PHE A 317 39.16 27.43 -39.94
CA PHE A 317 38.14 27.86 -40.91
C PHE A 317 36.89 28.51 -40.27
N GLY A 318 37.02 29.01 -39.04
CA GLY A 318 35.90 29.56 -38.26
C GLY A 318 35.52 28.67 -37.08
N GLY A 319 35.01 29.29 -36.01
CA GLY A 319 34.62 28.60 -34.78
C GLY A 319 33.11 28.41 -34.67
N SER A 320 32.69 27.28 -34.10
CA SER A 320 31.28 26.99 -33.79
C SER A 320 31.01 27.17 -32.29
N ASP A 321 29.80 27.62 -31.94
CA ASP A 321 29.40 27.71 -30.53
C ASP A 321 28.94 26.32 -30.07
N LYS A 322 29.48 25.88 -28.93
CA LYS A 322 29.21 24.58 -28.33
C LYS A 322 28.60 24.76 -26.95
N SER A 323 27.82 23.78 -26.53
CA SER A 323 27.30 23.70 -25.17
C SER A 323 27.25 22.26 -24.68
N LYS A 324 27.47 22.07 -23.38
CA LYS A 324 27.23 20.83 -22.67
C LYS A 324 26.36 21.15 -21.46
N HIS A 325 25.33 20.34 -21.24
CA HIS A 325 24.37 20.54 -20.16
C HIS A 325 24.50 19.42 -19.13
N GLY A 326 24.16 19.72 -17.90
CA GLY A 326 24.04 18.73 -16.84
C GLY A 326 23.59 19.35 -15.53
N TRP A 327 23.87 18.63 -14.44
CA TRP A 327 23.49 18.99 -13.10
C TRP A 327 24.70 19.13 -12.19
N LEU A 328 24.66 20.12 -11.30
CA LEU A 328 25.66 20.34 -10.25
C LEU A 328 24.97 20.30 -8.89
N LEU A 329 25.56 19.61 -7.92
CA LEU A 329 25.06 19.55 -6.55
C LEU A 329 25.88 20.48 -5.66
N ARG A 330 25.21 21.30 -4.86
CA ARG A 330 25.92 22.12 -3.87
C ARG A 330 26.42 21.25 -2.73
N VAL A 331 27.71 21.35 -2.41
CA VAL A 331 28.40 20.73 -1.26
C VAL A 331 29.10 21.83 -0.44
N ALA A 332 29.73 21.48 0.68
CA ALA A 332 30.38 22.47 1.54
C ALA A 332 31.46 23.30 0.82
N GLY A 333 32.20 22.69 -0.11
CA GLY A 333 33.27 23.31 -0.90
C GLY A 333 32.84 24.13 -2.12
N GLY A 334 31.57 24.04 -2.54
CA GLY A 334 31.06 24.71 -3.74
C GLY A 334 30.03 23.89 -4.50
N LEU A 335 30.19 23.79 -5.82
CA LEU A 335 29.35 23.00 -6.71
C LEU A 335 30.10 21.77 -7.20
N LEU A 336 29.68 20.59 -6.74
CA LEU A 336 30.19 19.29 -7.18
C LEU A 336 29.49 18.85 -8.47
N GLY A 337 30.25 18.40 -9.44
CA GLY A 337 29.72 17.89 -10.70
C GLY A 337 30.69 17.04 -11.51
N PRO A 338 30.24 16.58 -12.69
CA PRO A 338 31.12 15.93 -13.67
C PRO A 338 32.28 16.83 -14.09
N ALA A 339 33.51 16.31 -14.05
CA ALA A 339 34.70 17.09 -14.39
C ALA A 339 34.66 17.63 -15.84
N ASP A 340 34.04 16.89 -16.77
CA ASP A 340 33.88 17.28 -18.17
C ASP A 340 32.74 18.29 -18.41
N LEU A 341 31.97 18.65 -17.38
CA LEU A 341 30.99 19.74 -17.38
C LEU A 341 31.56 21.02 -16.76
N VAL A 342 32.54 20.90 -15.86
CA VAL A 342 33.08 22.06 -15.13
C VAL A 342 34.46 22.52 -15.58
N ARG A 343 35.18 21.69 -16.36
CA ARG A 343 36.51 22.01 -16.92
C ARG A 343 36.41 22.70 -18.27
N THR A 344 37.33 23.63 -18.52
CA THR A 344 37.51 24.26 -19.83
C THR A 344 37.89 23.21 -20.88
N PRO A 345 37.14 23.06 -21.99
CA PRO A 345 37.46 22.10 -23.04
C PRO A 345 38.75 22.45 -23.78
N GLU A 346 39.54 21.44 -24.17
CA GLU A 346 40.80 21.62 -24.92
C GLU A 346 40.60 22.29 -26.29
N ASP A 347 39.43 22.10 -26.89
CA ASP A 347 39.06 22.72 -28.17
C ASP A 347 38.52 24.16 -28.01
N ALA A 348 38.47 24.69 -26.79
CA ALA A 348 37.93 26.02 -26.54
C ALA A 348 38.91 27.12 -26.95
N ARG A 349 38.40 28.11 -27.69
CA ARG A 349 39.11 29.36 -27.91
C ARG A 349 39.39 30.02 -26.55
N SER A 350 40.63 30.46 -26.34
CA SER A 350 41.07 31.15 -25.12
C SER A 350 40.05 32.19 -24.62
N GLY A 351 39.60 32.02 -23.38
CA GLY A 351 38.65 32.93 -22.70
C GLY A 351 37.19 32.84 -23.17
N SER A 352 36.84 31.90 -24.04
CA SER A 352 35.46 31.75 -24.53
C SER A 352 34.57 30.88 -23.64
N ALA A 353 35.16 30.01 -22.81
CA ALA A 353 34.42 29.08 -21.97
C ALA A 353 33.77 29.79 -20.77
N ARG A 354 32.49 29.50 -20.53
CA ARG A 354 31.72 29.99 -19.38
C ARG A 354 30.85 28.86 -18.84
N LEU A 355 30.80 28.72 -17.52
CA LEU A 355 29.89 27.81 -16.86
C LEU A 355 28.70 28.61 -16.34
N GLU A 356 27.50 28.31 -16.83
CA GLU A 356 26.26 28.96 -16.43
C GLU A 356 25.49 28.05 -15.48
N VAL A 357 25.15 28.54 -14.28
CA VAL A 357 24.41 27.80 -13.24
C VAL A 357 23.29 28.69 -12.72
N ASP A 358 22.04 28.25 -12.82
CA ASP A 358 20.85 29.03 -12.44
C ASP A 358 20.86 30.49 -12.98
N GLY A 359 21.36 30.67 -14.20
CA GLY A 359 21.47 31.98 -14.86
C GLY A 359 22.63 32.87 -14.40
N ARG A 360 23.49 32.40 -13.50
CA ARG A 360 24.76 33.05 -13.12
C ARG A 360 25.91 32.44 -13.92
N SER A 361 26.79 33.29 -14.45
CA SER A 361 28.03 32.84 -15.08
C SER A 361 29.15 32.79 -14.05
N ILE A 362 29.79 31.63 -13.91
CA ILE A 362 30.96 31.38 -13.09
C ILE A 362 32.11 30.87 -13.96
N PRO A 363 33.38 31.15 -13.61
CA PRO A 363 34.51 30.66 -14.37
C PRO A 363 34.59 29.13 -14.26
N PRO A 364 34.72 28.39 -15.39
CA PRO A 364 35.03 26.97 -15.34
C PRO A 364 36.45 26.74 -14.78
N LEU A 365 36.74 25.51 -14.39
CA LEU A 365 38.09 25.11 -13.98
C LEU A 365 39.07 25.18 -15.17
N PRO A 366 40.36 25.44 -14.91
CA PRO A 366 41.40 25.48 -15.93
C PRO A 366 41.47 24.19 -16.75
N GLU A 367 41.89 24.31 -18.01
CA GLU A 367 42.09 23.17 -18.92
C GLU A 367 43.14 22.19 -18.38
N ASP A 368 44.21 22.72 -17.79
CA ASP A 368 45.36 22.00 -17.24
C ASP A 368 45.13 21.49 -15.80
N ALA A 369 43.92 21.63 -15.25
CA ALA A 369 43.60 21.12 -13.92
C ALA A 369 43.62 19.58 -13.91
N GLU A 370 44.42 19.00 -12.99
CA GLU A 370 44.38 17.56 -12.70
C GLU A 370 43.10 17.23 -11.93
N LEU A 371 42.09 16.74 -12.65
CA LEU A 371 40.77 16.41 -12.09
C LEU A 371 40.51 14.90 -12.15
N GLY A 372 39.79 14.40 -11.15
CA GLY A 372 39.14 13.10 -11.23
C GLY A 372 37.94 13.11 -12.17
N LEU A 373 37.05 12.13 -12.02
CA LEU A 373 35.79 12.09 -12.77
C LEU A 373 34.78 13.13 -12.29
N LEU A 374 34.86 13.50 -11.02
CA LEU A 374 34.07 14.56 -10.40
C LEU A 374 35.01 15.69 -9.97
N ALA A 375 34.52 16.92 -10.01
CA ALA A 375 35.25 18.09 -9.59
C ALA A 375 34.32 19.11 -8.93
N GLU A 376 34.90 19.92 -8.04
CA GLU A 376 34.20 20.99 -7.34
C GLU A 376 34.61 22.35 -7.90
N VAL A 377 33.62 23.18 -8.23
CA VAL A 377 33.83 24.58 -8.60
C VAL A 377 33.47 25.46 -7.41
N PRO A 378 34.33 26.40 -7.01
CA PRO A 378 34.00 27.36 -5.96
C PRO A 378 32.72 28.15 -6.30
N ASP A 379 31.73 28.11 -5.42
CA ASP A 379 30.48 28.89 -5.55
C ASP A 379 29.98 29.36 -4.18
N ASP A 380 29.89 30.68 -4.03
CA ASP A 380 29.36 31.35 -2.85
C ASP A 380 27.85 31.65 -2.97
N GLY A 381 27.18 31.08 -3.97
CA GLY A 381 25.78 31.35 -4.26
C GLY A 381 24.80 31.08 -3.11
N PRO A 382 23.52 31.43 -3.24
CA PRO A 382 22.50 31.08 -2.24
C PRO A 382 22.23 29.57 -2.25
N GLY A 383 21.66 28.98 -1.19
CA GLY A 383 21.13 27.60 -1.15
C GLY A 383 21.78 26.65 -0.13
N ALA A 384 21.07 25.63 0.34
CA ALA A 384 21.63 24.66 1.28
C ALA A 384 22.63 23.73 0.57
N ALA A 385 23.81 23.54 1.17
CA ALA A 385 24.75 22.50 0.75
C ALA A 385 24.26 21.13 1.21
N TRP A 386 24.58 20.10 0.42
CA TRP A 386 24.45 18.71 0.85
C TRP A 386 25.38 18.48 2.05
N PRO A 387 24.91 17.88 3.15
CA PRO A 387 25.76 17.67 4.34
C PRO A 387 26.87 16.65 4.06
N ASP A 388 28.09 16.96 4.49
CA ASP A 388 29.23 16.04 4.33
C ASP A 388 29.01 14.72 5.10
N SER A 389 28.27 14.76 6.20
CA SER A 389 27.85 13.56 6.96
C SER A 389 26.91 12.63 6.17
N ARG A 390 26.46 13.05 4.99
CA ARG A 390 25.61 12.28 4.06
C ARG A 390 26.36 11.97 2.76
N LEU A 391 27.69 12.11 2.73
CA LEU A 391 28.55 11.60 1.67
C LEU A 391 29.09 10.24 2.11
N ARG A 392 28.92 9.22 1.28
CA ARG A 392 29.44 7.88 1.55
C ARG A 392 29.96 7.26 0.27
N ARG A 393 31.16 6.67 0.32
CA ARG A 393 31.66 5.83 -0.77
C ARG A 393 31.30 4.37 -0.50
N PRO A 394 30.40 3.75 -1.28
CA PRO A 394 30.05 2.34 -1.11
C PRO A 394 31.18 1.41 -1.55
N GLU A 395 31.30 0.24 -0.91
CA GLU A 395 32.30 -0.79 -1.24
C GLU A 395 31.86 -1.65 -2.44
N ALA A 396 30.56 -1.85 -2.62
CA ALA A 396 29.96 -2.65 -3.67
C ALA A 396 28.65 -2.02 -4.16
N PRO A 397 28.17 -2.38 -5.37
CA PRO A 397 26.86 -1.93 -5.84
C PRO A 397 25.72 -2.22 -4.88
N GLU A 398 24.91 -1.20 -4.63
CA GLU A 398 23.74 -1.25 -3.76
C GLU A 398 22.52 -0.60 -4.46
N ASP A 399 21.32 -0.82 -3.91
CA ASP A 399 20.11 -0.19 -4.45
C ASP A 399 20.20 1.32 -4.29
N ALA A 400 19.91 2.06 -5.36
CA ALA A 400 20.10 3.50 -5.41
C ALA A 400 18.95 4.22 -6.10
N LEU A 401 18.85 5.51 -5.85
CA LEU A 401 17.91 6.43 -6.48
C LEU A 401 18.68 7.50 -7.24
N VAL A 402 18.33 7.68 -8.50
CA VAL A 402 18.90 8.72 -9.35
C VAL A 402 17.93 9.88 -9.44
N PHE A 403 18.38 11.06 -9.03
CA PHE A 403 17.61 12.30 -9.03
C PHE A 403 18.00 13.15 -10.24
N GLY A 404 17.38 12.87 -11.39
CA GLY A 404 17.54 13.67 -12.61
C GLY A 404 16.64 14.89 -12.61
N ASP A 405 15.79 14.99 -13.65
CA ASP A 405 14.81 16.06 -13.77
C ASP A 405 13.82 16.08 -12.59
N PRO A 406 13.75 17.19 -11.81
CA PRO A 406 12.80 17.33 -10.71
C PRO A 406 11.33 17.08 -11.08
N ALA A 407 10.95 17.29 -12.34
CA ALA A 407 9.58 17.03 -12.80
C ALA A 407 9.28 15.54 -13.02
N SER A 408 10.31 14.73 -13.26
CA SER A 408 10.19 13.29 -13.55
C SER A 408 10.26 12.41 -12.30
N GLY A 409 10.68 12.98 -11.16
CA GLY A 409 10.88 12.24 -9.91
C GLY A 409 12.13 11.34 -9.91
N PRO A 410 12.53 10.81 -8.74
CA PRO A 410 13.65 9.90 -8.64
C PRO A 410 13.39 8.57 -9.34
N ARG A 411 14.41 8.04 -10.02
CA ARG A 411 14.40 6.71 -10.64
C ARG A 411 15.10 5.70 -9.74
N ALA A 412 14.42 4.61 -9.40
CA ALA A 412 14.99 3.54 -8.58
C ALA A 412 15.80 2.57 -9.44
N LEU A 413 17.06 2.35 -9.06
CA LEU A 413 17.97 1.41 -9.70
C LEU A 413 18.38 0.35 -8.67
N SER A 414 18.19 -0.92 -9.03
CA SER A 414 18.66 -2.03 -8.19
C SER A 414 20.18 -2.18 -8.28
N ALA A 415 20.82 -2.67 -7.22
CA ALA A 415 22.22 -3.07 -7.18
C ALA A 415 22.64 -3.91 -8.41
N ALA A 416 21.76 -4.80 -8.88
CA ALA A 416 22.01 -5.68 -10.03
C ALA A 416 22.05 -4.97 -11.39
N ARG A 417 21.77 -3.65 -11.43
CA ARG A 417 21.87 -2.80 -12.63
C ARG A 417 23.21 -2.07 -12.73
N PHE A 418 24.09 -2.30 -11.77
CA PHE A 418 25.40 -1.70 -11.71
C PHE A 418 26.46 -2.78 -11.89
N THR A 419 27.44 -2.51 -12.75
CA THR A 419 28.64 -3.33 -12.90
C THR A 419 29.85 -2.50 -12.52
N PRO A 420 30.60 -2.86 -11.46
CA PRO A 420 31.78 -2.10 -11.06
C PRO A 420 32.87 -2.20 -12.11
N ASN A 421 33.59 -1.10 -12.32
CA ASN A 421 34.67 -0.97 -13.29
C ASN A 421 36.00 -0.64 -12.59
N GLU A 422 37.12 -0.93 -13.24
CA GLU A 422 38.46 -0.73 -12.68
C GLU A 422 38.79 0.76 -12.43
N ASP A 423 38.13 1.67 -13.14
CA ASP A 423 38.24 3.13 -12.96
C ASP A 423 37.50 3.66 -11.71
N GLY A 424 36.92 2.77 -10.90
CA GLY A 424 36.19 3.13 -9.70
C GLY A 424 34.77 3.66 -9.95
N THR A 425 34.25 3.48 -11.18
CA THR A 425 32.86 3.79 -11.53
C THR A 425 31.99 2.54 -11.56
N TRP A 426 30.67 2.74 -11.53
CA TRP A 426 29.71 1.66 -11.77
C TRP A 426 28.99 1.89 -13.09
N HIS A 427 29.21 1.01 -14.08
CA HIS A 427 28.48 1.04 -15.34
C HIS A 427 27.00 0.71 -15.09
N VAL A 428 26.09 1.54 -15.60
CA VAL A 428 24.65 1.33 -15.52
C VAL A 428 24.20 0.46 -16.69
N ASP A 429 23.42 -0.59 -16.42
CA ASP A 429 22.89 -1.52 -17.43
C ASP A 429 22.34 -0.77 -18.67
N ARG A 430 22.82 -1.14 -19.86
CA ARG A 430 22.46 -0.48 -21.13
C ARG A 430 21.01 -0.67 -21.52
N SER A 431 20.29 -1.62 -20.91
CA SER A 431 18.85 -1.75 -21.11
C SER A 431 18.07 -0.56 -20.55
N LEU A 432 18.68 0.21 -19.64
CA LEU A 432 18.08 1.40 -19.05
C LEU A 432 18.32 2.61 -19.96
N SER A 433 17.23 3.15 -20.51
CA SER A 433 17.29 4.42 -21.24
C SER A 433 17.45 5.57 -20.24
N ILE A 434 18.70 5.95 -19.99
CA ILE A 434 19.08 7.11 -19.18
C ILE A 434 19.20 8.33 -20.11
N PRO A 435 18.37 9.37 -19.92
CA PRO A 435 18.44 10.57 -20.75
C PRO A 435 19.79 11.29 -20.61
N GLY A 436 20.31 11.84 -21.71
CA GLY A 436 21.60 12.56 -21.73
C GLY A 436 21.63 13.81 -20.86
N ASP A 437 20.48 14.44 -20.64
CA ASP A 437 20.30 15.59 -19.76
C ASP A 437 20.35 15.23 -18.26
N TRP A 438 20.42 13.94 -17.91
CA TRP A 438 20.68 13.47 -16.54
C TRP A 438 22.17 13.41 -16.20
N HIS A 439 23.04 13.90 -17.09
CA HIS A 439 24.47 14.03 -16.80
C HIS A 439 24.68 14.95 -15.58
N GLY A 440 25.34 14.46 -14.54
CA GLY A 440 25.52 15.10 -13.23
C GLY A 440 24.40 14.83 -12.21
N ALA A 441 23.39 14.00 -12.54
CA ALA A 441 22.29 13.70 -11.62
C ALA A 441 22.80 13.00 -10.33
N PRO A 442 22.39 13.47 -9.13
CA PRO A 442 22.74 12.82 -7.87
C PRO A 442 22.23 11.38 -7.76
N VAL A 443 23.08 10.49 -7.26
CA VAL A 443 22.76 9.10 -6.98
C VAL A 443 22.83 8.87 -5.47
N LEU A 444 21.70 8.56 -4.86
CA LEU A 444 21.57 8.31 -3.42
C LEU A 444 21.37 6.83 -3.15
N ALA A 445 21.98 6.33 -2.10
CA ALA A 445 21.71 5.01 -1.58
C ALA A 445 20.30 4.89 -1.02
N ARG A 446 19.62 3.78 -1.32
CA ARG A 446 18.27 3.51 -0.82
C ARG A 446 18.25 3.20 0.68
N GLU A 447 19.33 2.62 1.21
CA GLU A 447 19.41 2.15 2.60
C GLU A 447 19.42 3.29 3.63
N ASP A 448 20.27 4.30 3.40
CA ASP A 448 20.54 5.38 4.37
C ASP A 448 20.32 6.79 3.80
N GLY A 449 20.00 6.91 2.51
CA GLY A 449 19.83 8.18 1.82
C GLY A 449 21.14 8.96 1.65
N ALA A 450 22.30 8.33 1.79
CA ALA A 450 23.59 8.97 1.53
C ALA A 450 23.80 9.20 0.04
N LEU A 451 24.45 10.31 -0.33
CA LEU A 451 24.93 10.56 -1.67
C LEU A 451 26.15 9.66 -1.92
N ILE A 452 26.03 8.77 -2.88
CA ILE A 452 27.08 7.80 -3.22
C ILE A 452 27.85 8.16 -4.49
N GLY A 453 27.25 8.98 -5.36
CA GLY A 453 27.86 9.33 -6.64
C GLY A 453 27.03 10.31 -7.44
N LEU A 454 27.58 10.71 -8.59
CA LEU A 454 26.87 11.45 -9.64
C LEU A 454 26.86 10.61 -10.93
N LEU A 455 25.77 10.73 -11.69
CA LEU A 455 25.59 10.03 -12.95
C LEU A 455 26.39 10.71 -14.07
N LEU A 456 27.28 9.98 -14.73
CA LEU A 456 27.97 10.41 -15.93
C LEU A 456 27.30 9.76 -17.14
N VAL A 457 26.59 10.56 -17.93
CA VAL A 457 25.97 10.10 -19.18
C VAL A 457 26.82 10.56 -20.35
N GLY A 458 27.24 9.62 -21.20
CA GLY A 458 28.06 9.88 -22.38
C GLY A 458 27.66 9.00 -23.57
N LYS A 459 28.48 9.02 -24.62
CA LYS A 459 28.21 8.23 -25.84
C LYS A 459 28.25 6.71 -25.60
N ASP A 460 29.05 6.26 -24.64
CA ASP A 460 29.27 4.83 -24.36
C ASP A 460 28.27 4.23 -23.36
N GLY A 461 27.32 5.04 -22.88
CA GLY A 461 26.32 4.67 -21.88
C GLY A 461 26.34 5.60 -20.65
N ALA A 462 25.64 5.17 -19.60
CA ALA A 462 25.62 5.84 -18.31
C ALA A 462 26.49 5.07 -17.30
N ARG A 463 27.20 5.79 -16.44
CA ARG A 463 27.97 5.23 -15.32
C ARG A 463 27.84 6.13 -14.10
N VAL A 464 27.92 5.57 -12.90
CA VAL A 464 27.95 6.33 -11.66
C VAL A 464 29.40 6.55 -11.28
N ALA A 465 29.83 7.81 -11.19
CA ALA A 465 31.09 8.18 -10.59
C ALA A 465 30.88 8.35 -9.09
N LEU A 466 31.57 7.53 -8.29
CA LEU A 466 31.44 7.54 -6.85
C LEU A 466 32.06 8.81 -6.24
N VAL A 467 31.41 9.38 -5.22
CA VAL A 467 32.00 10.49 -4.46
C VAL A 467 33.19 10.01 -3.64
N ALA A 468 34.13 10.91 -3.37
CA ALA A 468 35.16 10.64 -2.37
C ALA A 468 34.50 10.53 -0.98
N ALA A 469 34.99 9.61 -0.15
CA ALA A 469 34.62 9.63 1.26
C ALA A 469 35.24 10.89 1.90
N PRO A 470 34.50 11.60 2.77
CA PRO A 470 35.01 12.79 3.46
C PRO A 470 36.21 12.49 4.36
#